data_AF-A0A5C5G3N4-F1
#
_entry.id   AF-A0A5C5G3N4-F1
#
_cell.length_a   1.000
_cell.length_b   1.000
_cell.length_c   1.000
_cell.angle_alpha   90.00
_cell.angle_beta   90.00
_cell.angle_gamma   90.00
#
_symmetry.space_group_name_H-M   'P 1'
#
loop_
_entity.id
_entity.type
_entity.pdbx_description
1 polymer ?
#
loop_
_entity_poly.entity_id
_entity_poly.type
_entity_poly.pdbx_seq_one_letter_code
_entity_poly.pdbx_strand_id
1 'polypeptide(L)'
;MLARFSLSALFAFVVALVAFTDRANASFSQGTIDLTRDSVLQYSTDKWSSTEAFCKSFRSACVKYVGPIGENGSHHQLDCVFSDANGKALQPGPRIHAFCGGLEKNADGTWTNGGVVTDYTRLVVKKSFSTTVKVKGAPISLKECLKFQKKHKNVTCSS
;
A
#
# COMPACT_ATOMS: atom_id res chain seq x y z
N MET A 1 39.38 -39.91 16.08
CA MET A 1 38.29 -39.24 16.84
C MET A 1 37.14 -39.00 15.87
N LEU A 2 36.07 -39.80 15.95
CA LEU A 2 34.87 -39.61 15.13
C LEU A 2 33.97 -38.57 15.81
N ALA A 3 33.74 -37.45 15.14
CA ALA A 3 32.78 -36.45 15.56
C ALA A 3 31.39 -37.09 15.57
N ARG A 4 30.85 -37.36 16.76
CA ARG A 4 29.47 -37.76 16.95
C ARG A 4 28.59 -36.52 16.77
N PHE A 5 28.17 -36.26 15.53
CA PHE A 5 27.10 -35.30 15.28
C PHE A 5 25.80 -35.92 15.80
N SER A 6 25.26 -35.35 16.88
CA SER A 6 23.98 -35.79 17.42
C SER A 6 22.89 -35.54 16.36
N LEU A 7 22.12 -36.58 16.05
CA LEU A 7 21.01 -36.51 15.10
C LEU A 7 19.99 -35.40 15.52
N SER A 8 19.95 -35.09 16.81
CA SER A 8 19.13 -34.03 17.42
C SER A 8 19.60 -32.62 17.02
N ALA A 9 20.90 -32.39 16.82
CA ALA A 9 21.43 -31.10 16.38
C ALA A 9 21.09 -30.79 14.92
N LEU A 10 21.03 -31.84 14.07
CA LEU A 10 20.61 -31.70 12.68
C LEU A 10 19.11 -31.37 12.58
N PHE A 11 18.28 -32.02 13.40
CA PHE A 11 16.83 -31.76 13.45
C PHE A 11 16.51 -30.35 13.95
N ALA A 12 17.22 -29.85 14.96
CA ALA A 12 17.02 -28.49 15.46
C ALA A 12 17.40 -27.42 14.42
N PHE A 13 18.42 -27.67 13.61
CA PHE A 13 18.84 -26.74 12.54
C PHE A 13 17.84 -26.71 11.38
N VAL A 14 17.27 -27.86 11.00
CA VAL A 14 16.24 -27.94 9.96
C VAL A 14 14.93 -27.29 10.42
N VAL A 15 14.50 -27.51 11.67
CA VAL A 15 13.29 -26.86 12.21
C VAL A 15 13.49 -25.35 12.33
N ALA A 16 14.67 -24.88 12.72
CA ALA A 16 14.99 -23.45 12.76
C ALA A 16 14.98 -22.81 11.35
N LEU A 17 15.47 -23.50 10.31
CA LEU A 17 15.44 -23.01 8.93
C LEU A 17 14.03 -22.92 8.34
N VAL A 18 13.12 -23.83 8.73
CA VAL A 18 11.72 -23.83 8.26
C VAL A 18 10.86 -22.84 9.06
N ALA A 19 11.20 -22.55 10.31
CA ALA A 19 10.47 -21.57 11.14
C ALA A 19 10.63 -20.10 10.67
N PHE A 20 11.58 -19.79 9.78
CA PHE A 20 11.76 -18.43 9.23
C PHE A 20 11.11 -18.21 7.86
N THR A 21 10.49 -19.21 7.24
CA THR A 21 9.87 -19.06 5.91
C THR A 21 8.41 -18.63 5.93
N ASP A 22 7.74 -18.63 7.09
CA ASP A 22 6.42 -18.03 7.26
C ASP A 22 6.54 -16.52 7.49
N ARG A 23 7.22 -15.81 6.58
CA ARG A 23 6.75 -14.47 6.27
C ARG A 23 5.39 -14.66 5.64
N ALA A 24 4.35 -14.62 6.49
CA ALA A 24 2.97 -14.47 6.07
C ALA A 24 2.97 -13.58 4.84
N ASN A 25 2.63 -14.16 3.68
CA ASN A 25 2.33 -13.41 2.48
C ASN A 25 1.07 -12.61 2.83
N ALA A 26 1.24 -11.50 3.54
CA ALA A 26 0.19 -10.53 3.77
C ALA A 26 -0.22 -10.09 2.37
N SER A 27 -1.33 -10.65 1.90
CA SER A 27 -1.81 -10.43 0.55
C SER A 27 -1.93 -8.92 0.36
N PHE A 28 -1.41 -8.44 -0.76
CA PHE A 28 -1.53 -7.04 -1.12
C PHE A 28 -3.02 -6.77 -1.38
N SER A 29 -3.74 -6.22 -0.39
CA SER A 29 -5.10 -5.71 -0.60
C SER A 29 -5.01 -4.34 -1.27
N GLN A 30 -5.58 -4.22 -2.49
CA GLN A 30 -5.43 -3.03 -3.34
C GLN A 30 -6.27 -1.83 -2.88
N GLY A 31 -7.23 -2.05 -1.97
CA GLY A 31 -8.24 -1.05 -1.61
C GLY A 31 -9.28 -0.85 -2.72
N THR A 32 -9.86 0.35 -2.79
CA THR A 32 -10.79 0.74 -3.86
C THR A 32 -10.39 2.09 -4.44
N ILE A 33 -10.64 2.30 -5.74
CA ILE A 33 -10.45 3.62 -6.37
C ILE A 33 -11.57 4.54 -5.89
N ASP A 34 -11.25 5.53 -5.07
CA ASP A 34 -12.24 6.46 -4.51
C ASP A 34 -11.90 7.90 -4.90
N LEU A 35 -12.63 8.45 -5.87
CA LEU A 35 -12.22 9.71 -6.48
C LEU A 35 -12.43 10.91 -5.55
N THR A 36 -13.24 10.79 -4.50
CA THR A 36 -13.44 11.85 -3.51
C THR A 36 -12.32 11.93 -2.47
N ARG A 37 -11.44 10.92 -2.44
CA ARG A 37 -10.33 10.82 -1.48
C ARG A 37 -8.96 10.65 -2.12
N ASP A 38 -8.88 9.97 -3.25
CA ASP A 38 -7.61 9.58 -3.86
C ASP A 38 -7.00 10.74 -4.65
N SER A 39 -5.73 11.04 -4.35
CA SER A 39 -4.95 12.01 -5.12
C SER A 39 -4.51 11.41 -6.46
N VAL A 40 -4.38 12.26 -7.47
CA VAL A 40 -3.83 11.83 -8.77
C VAL A 40 -2.32 11.91 -8.73
N LEU A 41 -1.66 10.76 -8.86
CA LEU A 41 -0.22 10.62 -8.92
C LEU A 41 0.23 10.30 -10.35
N GLN A 42 1.37 10.83 -10.76
CA GLN A 42 2.04 10.44 -11.98
C GLN A 42 3.46 9.99 -11.64
N TYR A 43 3.74 8.69 -11.81
CA TYR A 43 5.07 8.13 -11.62
C TYR A 43 5.92 8.19 -12.89
N SER A 44 7.24 8.12 -12.75
CA SER A 44 8.18 7.99 -13.87
C SER A 44 8.20 6.54 -14.36
N THR A 45 7.95 6.34 -15.65
CA THR A 45 8.03 5.03 -16.31
C THR A 45 9.45 4.50 -16.42
N ASP A 46 10.46 5.38 -16.37
CA ASP A 46 11.87 4.99 -16.30
C ASP A 46 12.20 4.31 -14.97
N LYS A 47 11.45 4.64 -13.91
CA LYS A 47 11.61 4.05 -12.59
C LYS A 47 10.71 2.82 -12.37
N TRP A 48 9.46 2.86 -12.84
CA TRP A 48 8.52 1.75 -12.73
C TRP A 48 7.87 1.47 -14.08
N SER A 49 8.07 0.25 -14.60
CA SER A 49 7.50 -0.19 -15.87
C SER A 49 6.01 -0.56 -15.79
N SER A 50 5.44 -0.68 -14.59
CA SER A 50 4.02 -1.04 -14.40
C SER A 50 3.39 -0.34 -13.19
N THR A 51 2.06 -0.20 -13.24
CA THR A 51 1.27 0.34 -12.12
C THR A 51 1.39 -0.55 -10.88
N GLU A 52 1.49 -1.87 -11.06
CA GLU A 52 1.69 -2.80 -9.95
C GLU A 52 3.02 -2.55 -9.22
N ALA A 53 4.13 -2.41 -9.95
CA ALA A 53 5.43 -2.16 -9.37
C ALA A 53 5.47 -0.82 -8.61
N PHE A 54 4.83 0.20 -9.19
CA PHE A 54 4.64 1.48 -8.51
C PHE A 54 3.79 1.32 -7.24
N CYS A 55 2.63 0.68 -7.32
CA CYS A 55 1.72 0.52 -6.18
C CYS A 55 2.33 -0.27 -5.03
N LYS A 56 3.11 -1.31 -5.31
CA LYS A 56 3.88 -2.04 -4.28
C LYS A 56 4.89 -1.14 -3.59
N SER A 57 5.60 -0.30 -4.35
CA SER A 57 6.58 0.66 -3.81
C SER A 57 5.91 1.76 -2.99
N PHE A 58 4.84 2.35 -3.51
CA PHE A 58 4.05 3.38 -2.85
C PHE A 58 3.46 2.88 -1.53
N ARG A 59 2.85 1.68 -1.54
CA ARG A 59 2.30 1.06 -0.33
C ARG A 59 3.38 0.80 0.72
N SER A 60 4.55 0.30 0.34
CA SER A 60 5.65 0.09 1.28
C SER A 60 6.07 1.39 1.97
N ALA A 61 6.21 2.48 1.21
CA ALA A 61 6.51 3.79 1.78
C ALA A 61 5.37 4.31 2.68
N CYS A 62 4.12 4.09 2.28
CA CYS A 62 2.98 4.48 3.09
C CYS A 62 2.89 3.67 4.40
N VAL A 63 3.04 2.34 4.37
CA VAL A 63 3.09 1.48 5.57
C VAL A 63 4.22 1.87 6.49
N LYS A 64 5.37 2.29 5.96
CA LYS A 64 6.46 2.81 6.79
C LYS A 64 6.06 4.09 7.54
N TYR A 65 5.19 4.90 6.96
CA TYR A 65 4.72 6.17 7.51
C TYR A 65 3.55 5.99 8.48
N VAL A 66 2.50 5.29 8.02
CA VAL A 66 1.24 5.16 8.73
C VAL A 66 1.02 3.79 9.33
N GLY A 67 1.86 2.78 9.09
CA GLY A 67 1.66 1.43 9.61
C GLY A 67 0.86 0.50 8.69
N PRO A 68 0.87 -0.82 8.97
CA PRO A 68 0.15 -1.81 8.17
C PRO A 68 -1.34 -1.84 8.54
N ILE A 69 -2.18 -2.35 7.63
CA ILE A 69 -3.62 -2.49 7.86
C ILE A 69 -3.88 -3.48 8.99
N GLY A 70 -4.68 -3.10 9.99
CA GLY A 70 -5.25 -4.02 10.99
C GLY A 70 -4.32 -4.45 12.11
N GLU A 71 -3.04 -4.09 12.11
CA GLU A 71 -2.17 -4.31 13.26
C GLU A 71 -2.61 -3.39 14.40
N ASN A 72 -2.79 -3.96 15.60
CA ASN A 72 -3.20 -3.26 16.81
C ASN A 72 -4.52 -2.46 16.74
N GLY A 73 -5.39 -2.64 15.72
CA GLY A 73 -6.63 -1.85 15.60
C GLY A 73 -6.44 -0.49 14.91
N SER A 74 -5.31 -0.30 14.24
CA SER A 74 -5.01 0.95 13.55
C SER A 74 -5.83 1.11 12.25
N HIS A 75 -6.49 2.25 12.12
CA HIS A 75 -7.33 2.60 10.97
C HIS A 75 -6.46 3.08 9.80
N HIS A 76 -6.03 2.17 8.94
CA HIS A 76 -5.27 2.53 7.74
C HIS A 76 -6.07 2.20 6.48
N GLN A 77 -6.06 3.13 5.54
CA GLN A 77 -6.68 2.97 4.23
C GLN A 77 -5.64 3.29 3.17
N LEU A 78 -5.19 2.22 2.49
CA LEU A 78 -4.06 2.23 1.59
C LEU A 78 -4.53 1.85 0.20
N ASP A 79 -4.93 2.85 -0.60
CA ASP A 79 -5.46 2.61 -1.93
C ASP A 79 -4.36 2.85 -2.98
N CYS A 80 -4.08 1.80 -3.75
CA CYS A 80 -3.31 1.90 -4.98
C CYS A 80 -3.68 0.68 -5.84
N VAL A 81 -4.76 0.84 -6.60
CA VAL A 81 -5.38 -0.24 -7.36
C VAL A 81 -4.76 -0.34 -8.74
N PHE A 82 -4.20 -1.49 -9.09
CA PHE A 82 -3.59 -1.74 -10.40
C PHE A 82 -4.37 -2.77 -11.23
N SER A 83 -5.01 -3.77 -10.61
CA SER A 83 -5.79 -4.79 -11.33
C SER A 83 -7.03 -5.25 -10.57
N ASP A 84 -7.98 -5.84 -11.27
CA ASP A 84 -9.08 -6.60 -10.65
C ASP A 84 -8.62 -8.02 -10.23
N ALA A 85 -9.55 -8.80 -9.66
CA ALA A 85 -9.30 -10.17 -9.21
C ALA A 85 -8.90 -11.14 -10.34
N ASN A 86 -9.18 -10.79 -11.60
CA ASN A 86 -8.82 -11.56 -12.78
C ASN A 86 -7.52 -11.06 -13.43
N GLY A 87 -6.81 -10.13 -12.80
CA GLY A 87 -5.57 -9.56 -13.32
C GLY A 87 -5.77 -8.50 -14.41
N LYS A 88 -7.01 -8.09 -14.72
CA LYS A 88 -7.26 -7.03 -15.70
C LYS A 88 -6.87 -5.69 -15.11
N ALA A 89 -6.08 -4.91 -15.85
CA ALA A 89 -5.66 -3.58 -15.41
C ALA A 89 -6.86 -2.65 -15.17
N LEU A 90 -6.92 -2.04 -13.97
CA LEU A 90 -7.96 -1.07 -13.60
C LEU A 90 -7.50 0.38 -13.75
N GLN A 91 -6.21 0.64 -13.55
CA GLN A 91 -5.60 1.97 -13.73
C GLN A 91 -4.39 1.85 -14.67
N PRO A 92 -4.58 2.00 -15.99
CA PRO A 92 -3.45 2.07 -16.91
C PRO A 92 -2.58 3.27 -16.51
N GLY A 93 -1.32 3.00 -16.20
CA GLY A 93 -0.37 4.02 -15.75
C GLY A 93 0.11 4.95 -16.89
N PRO A 94 0.97 5.94 -16.58
CA PRO A 94 1.56 6.19 -15.27
C PRO A 94 0.76 7.14 -14.38
N ARG A 95 -0.35 7.70 -14.87
CA ARG A 95 -1.22 8.61 -14.11
C ARG A 95 -2.35 7.83 -13.46
N ILE A 96 -2.31 7.70 -12.14
CA ILE A 96 -3.25 6.88 -11.37
C ILE A 96 -3.80 7.62 -10.15
N HIS A 97 -4.87 7.09 -9.58
CA HIS A 97 -5.41 7.47 -8.27
C HIS A 97 -4.77 6.60 -7.19
N ALA A 98 -4.34 7.25 -6.10
CA ALA A 98 -3.81 6.57 -4.93
C ALA A 98 -4.06 7.39 -3.66
N PHE A 99 -4.10 6.68 -2.53
CA PHE A 99 -4.32 7.25 -1.21
C PHE A 99 -3.46 6.57 -0.16
N CYS A 100 -2.87 7.38 0.71
CA CYS A 100 -2.09 6.96 1.86
C CYS A 100 -2.75 7.51 3.12
N GLY A 101 -3.84 6.88 3.54
CA GLY A 101 -4.57 7.23 4.73
C GLY A 101 -4.13 6.44 5.94
N GLY A 102 -3.90 7.12 7.04
CA GLY A 102 -3.71 6.44 8.30
C GLY A 102 -3.39 7.34 9.46
N LEU A 103 -2.78 6.75 10.49
CA LEU A 103 -2.29 7.44 11.66
C LEU A 103 -0.78 7.50 11.59
N GLU A 104 -0.19 8.66 11.84
CA GLU A 104 1.26 8.77 11.88
C GLU A 104 1.84 7.87 12.97
N LYS A 105 2.92 7.18 12.63
CA LYS A 105 3.65 6.33 13.56
C LYS A 105 4.24 7.16 14.70
N ASN A 106 3.98 6.74 15.94
CA ASN A 106 4.59 7.34 17.13
C ASN A 106 6.12 7.15 17.11
N ALA A 107 6.83 7.97 17.89
CA ALA A 107 8.29 7.91 17.96
C ALA A 107 8.84 6.57 18.50
N ASP A 108 8.07 5.90 19.37
CA ASP A 108 8.37 4.56 19.90
C ASP A 108 8.05 3.42 18.90
N GLY A 109 7.50 3.79 17.74
CA GLY A 109 7.16 2.87 16.67
C GLY A 109 5.76 2.26 16.77
N THR A 110 4.94 2.69 17.73
CA THR A 110 3.53 2.28 17.87
C THR A 110 2.57 3.18 17.10
N TRP A 111 1.27 2.88 17.19
CA TRP A 111 0.19 3.72 16.68
C TRP A 111 -0.85 3.92 17.76
N THR A 112 -1.39 5.14 17.86
CA THR A 112 -2.45 5.46 18.81
C THR A 112 -3.80 5.09 18.21
N ASN A 113 -4.47 4.08 18.76
CA ASN A 113 -5.76 3.62 18.24
C ASN A 113 -6.88 4.67 18.37
N GLY A 114 -7.87 4.59 17.48
CA GLY A 114 -9.05 5.46 17.50
C GLY A 114 -8.81 6.89 17.02
N GLY A 115 -7.62 7.20 16.49
CA GLY A 115 -7.34 8.50 15.87
C GLY A 115 -8.06 8.70 14.53
N VAL A 116 -8.09 9.95 14.06
CA VAL A 116 -8.64 10.32 12.75
C VAL A 116 -7.67 9.93 11.64
N VAL A 117 -8.15 9.15 10.66
CA VAL A 117 -7.39 8.81 9.45
C VAL A 117 -7.07 10.08 8.67
N THR A 118 -5.78 10.37 8.51
CA THR A 118 -5.29 11.55 7.79
C THR A 118 -4.67 11.14 6.45
N ASP A 119 -4.89 11.95 5.41
CA ASP A 119 -4.24 11.78 4.12
C ASP A 119 -2.76 12.22 4.15
N TYR A 120 -1.85 11.25 4.07
CA TYR A 120 -0.41 11.49 3.98
C TYR A 120 0.14 11.34 2.56
N THR A 121 -0.70 11.19 1.53
CA THR A 121 -0.28 10.91 0.15
C THR A 121 0.76 11.91 -0.36
N ARG A 122 0.48 13.21 -0.22
CA ARG A 122 1.39 14.28 -0.67
C ARG A 122 2.70 14.27 0.11
N LEU A 123 2.64 13.99 1.42
CA LEU A 123 3.80 13.96 2.28
C LEU A 123 4.71 12.77 1.96
N VAL A 124 4.12 11.59 1.75
CA VAL A 124 4.84 10.38 1.33
C VAL A 124 5.49 10.58 -0.04
N VAL A 125 4.79 11.18 -1.00
CA VAL A 125 5.37 11.54 -2.31
C VAL A 125 6.55 12.49 -2.13
N LYS A 126 6.40 13.56 -1.34
CA LYS A 126 7.48 14.52 -1.09
C LYS A 126 8.69 13.89 -0.41
N LYS A 127 8.49 13.02 0.59
CA LYS A 127 9.56 12.40 1.38
C LYS A 127 10.26 11.25 0.65
N SER A 128 9.53 10.44 -0.12
CA SER A 128 10.04 9.15 -0.63
C SER A 128 10.19 9.12 -2.15
N PHE A 129 9.54 10.02 -2.89
CA PHE A 129 9.38 9.90 -4.34
C PHE A 129 9.52 11.23 -5.10
N SER A 130 10.07 12.28 -4.47
CA SER A 130 10.06 13.66 -5.01
C SER A 130 10.67 13.82 -6.40
N THR A 131 11.62 12.97 -6.76
CA THR A 131 12.30 13.00 -8.07
C THR A 131 11.59 12.14 -9.13
N THR A 132 10.75 11.19 -8.73
CA THR A 132 10.19 10.17 -9.63
C THR A 132 8.66 10.16 -9.67
N VAL A 133 7.97 10.92 -8.80
CA VAL A 133 6.50 10.98 -8.74
C VAL A 133 6.05 12.42 -8.58
N LYS A 134 5.02 12.81 -9.34
CA LYS A 134 4.38 14.13 -9.27
C LYS A 134 2.92 13.99 -8.82
N VAL A 135 2.47 14.85 -7.91
CA VAL A 135 1.05 15.02 -7.61
C VAL A 135 0.43 15.91 -8.69
N LYS A 136 -0.54 15.37 -9.43
CA LYS A 136 -1.17 16.02 -10.61
C LYS A 136 -2.58 16.52 -10.36
N GLY A 137 -3.20 16.12 -9.27
CA GLY A 137 -4.57 16.50 -8.94
C GLY A 137 -4.91 16.15 -7.50
N ALA A 138 -5.78 16.96 -6.90
CA ALA A 138 -6.44 16.64 -5.65
C ALA A 138 -7.64 15.72 -5.93
N PRO A 139 -8.23 15.10 -4.88
CA PRO A 139 -9.51 14.44 -4.99
C PRO A 139 -10.59 15.39 -5.50
N ILE A 140 -11.62 14.84 -6.15
CA ILE A 140 -12.72 15.62 -6.74
C ILE A 140 -13.92 15.68 -5.78
N SER A 141 -14.84 16.61 -6.01
CA SER A 141 -16.05 16.70 -5.18
C SER A 141 -16.95 15.46 -5.32
N LEU A 142 -17.76 15.15 -4.31
CA LEU A 142 -18.76 14.07 -4.37
C LEU A 142 -19.67 14.21 -5.59
N LYS A 143 -20.10 15.44 -5.92
CA LYS A 143 -20.92 15.72 -7.10
C LYS A 143 -20.22 15.32 -8.41
N GLU A 144 -18.93 15.63 -8.54
CA GLU A 144 -18.14 15.26 -9.72
C GLU A 144 -17.90 13.75 -9.78
N CYS A 145 -17.61 13.12 -8.64
CA CYS A 145 -17.43 11.67 -8.56
C CYS A 145 -18.70 10.92 -8.99
N LEU A 146 -19.87 11.29 -8.45
CA LEU A 146 -21.14 10.68 -8.83
C LEU A 146 -21.46 10.85 -10.32
N LYS A 147 -21.03 11.95 -10.94
CA LYS A 147 -21.14 12.13 -12.40
C LYS A 147 -20.22 11.18 -13.16
N PHE A 148 -19.00 10.96 -12.68
CA PHE A 148 -18.02 10.04 -13.27
C PHE A 148 -18.46 8.57 -13.13
N GLN A 149 -18.92 8.18 -11.94
CA GLN A 149 -19.35 6.83 -11.61
C GLN A 149 -20.52 6.31 -12.48
N LYS A 150 -21.35 7.21 -13.01
CA LYS A 150 -22.41 6.84 -13.98
C LYS A 150 -21.84 6.11 -15.21
N LYS A 151 -20.63 6.48 -15.66
CA LYS A 151 -19.94 5.89 -16.81
C LYS A 151 -18.86 4.87 -16.42
N HIS A 152 -18.32 4.96 -15.21
CA HIS A 152 -17.23 4.12 -14.72
C HIS A 152 -17.66 3.42 -13.43
N LYS A 153 -18.16 2.18 -13.53
CA LYS A 153 -18.75 1.45 -12.39
C LYS A 153 -17.72 0.95 -11.36
N ASN A 154 -16.45 1.01 -11.69
CA ASN A 154 -15.33 0.53 -10.87
C ASN A 154 -14.74 1.61 -9.94
N VAL A 155 -15.42 2.76 -9.78
CA VAL A 155 -15.01 3.80 -8.82
C VAL A 155 -16.01 3.90 -7.66
N THR A 156 -15.46 4.16 -6.48
CA THR A 156 -16.19 4.51 -5.26
C THR A 156 -16.27 6.04 -5.16
N CYS A 157 -17.33 6.52 -4.50
CA CYS A 157 -17.51 7.92 -4.17
C CYS A 157 -17.94 8.00 -2.70
N SER A 158 -16.99 8.17 -1.78
CA SER A 158 -17.31 8.34 -0.35
C SER A 158 -17.67 9.79 -0.02
N SER A 159 -18.54 9.96 0.99
CA SER A 159 -19.02 11.25 1.52
C SER A 159 -18.16 11.76 2.66
#